data_AF-A0A2U8X8H2-F1
#
_entry.id   AF-A0A2U8X8H2-F1
#
_cell.length_a   1.000
_cell.length_b   1.000
_cell.length_c   1.000
_cell.angle_alpha   90.00
_cell.angle_beta   90.00
_cell.angle_gamma   90.00
#
_symmetry.space_group_name_H-M   'P 1'
#
loop_
_entity.id
_entity.type
_entity.pdbx_description
1 polymer ?
#
loop_
_entity_poly.entity_id
_entity_poly.type
_entity_poly.pdbx_seq_one_letter_code
_entity_poly.pdbx_strand_id
1 'polypeptide(L)'
;MQLGMVGLGRMGGNIVRRLLRNGHTAVVFDQDPKAVAALVQEGAVGADSLEDFVAKLEVPRTAWVMLPAGDPTEVTVMKIAGLMQPDDVIIDGGNSFYKDDIRRAAVLDEKGLHYVDVGTSGGVWGLERGYCMMIGGHKAAVDRLDPIFSTLAPGLGDVPRTPGRAGRDARAEHGYIHAGPSGAGHFVKMIHNGIEYGLMQAYAEGFDILKHANSTELPEAQRFDLNIGDIAEVWRRGSVVSSWLLDLTATALAGDENLDAFSGHVADSGEGRWTLNAAIEEAVPAHVLSAALYARFRSRQSATYADKLLSAMRKGFGGHQEPK
;
A
#
# COMPACT_ATOMS: atom_id res chain seq x y z
N MET A 1 25.06 -6.90 0.26
CA MET A 1 24.55 -7.52 1.49
C MET A 1 23.64 -8.67 1.12
N GLN A 2 23.52 -9.70 1.98
CA GLN A 2 22.55 -10.77 1.81
C GLN A 2 21.22 -10.41 2.48
N LEU A 3 20.09 -10.76 1.85
CA LEU A 3 18.75 -10.65 2.43
C LEU A 3 17.99 -11.97 2.28
N GLY A 4 17.33 -12.43 3.34
CA GLY A 4 16.34 -13.50 3.24
C GLY A 4 14.97 -12.95 2.87
N MET A 5 14.25 -13.57 1.93
CA MET A 5 12.85 -13.25 1.64
C MET A 5 11.94 -14.46 1.83
N VAL A 6 10.91 -14.31 2.66
CA VAL A 6 9.81 -15.27 2.83
C VAL A 6 8.53 -14.68 2.25
N GLY A 7 7.91 -15.39 1.31
CA GLY A 7 6.75 -14.90 0.57
C GLY A 7 7.17 -14.28 -0.77
N LEU A 8 7.01 -15.06 -1.84
CA LEU A 8 7.50 -14.79 -3.19
C LEU A 8 6.35 -14.50 -4.16
N GLY A 9 5.23 -14.01 -3.63
CA GLY A 9 4.19 -13.37 -4.42
C GLY A 9 4.74 -12.16 -5.20
N ARG A 10 3.86 -11.47 -5.94
CA ARG A 10 4.29 -10.43 -6.88
C ARG A 10 5.21 -9.36 -6.27
N MET A 11 4.93 -8.90 -5.04
CA MET A 11 5.78 -7.93 -4.36
C MET A 11 7.11 -8.52 -3.89
N GLY A 12 7.10 -9.59 -3.10
CA GLY A 12 8.32 -10.19 -2.54
C GLY A 12 9.29 -10.66 -3.63
N GLY A 13 8.77 -11.28 -4.69
CA GLY A 13 9.57 -11.66 -5.85
C GLY A 13 10.21 -10.45 -6.55
N ASN A 14 9.47 -9.34 -6.72
CA ASN A 14 10.02 -8.13 -7.35
C ASN A 14 11.03 -7.39 -6.47
N ILE A 15 10.87 -7.43 -5.14
CA ILE A 15 11.88 -6.92 -4.19
C ILE A 15 13.19 -7.70 -4.35
N VAL A 16 13.12 -9.04 -4.37
CA VAL A 16 14.30 -9.90 -4.58
C VAL A 16 14.96 -9.61 -5.93
N ARG A 17 14.18 -9.56 -7.02
CA ARG A 17 14.71 -9.24 -8.35
C ARG A 17 15.44 -7.91 -8.38
N ARG A 18 14.88 -6.88 -7.75
CA ARG A 18 15.52 -5.56 -7.69
C ARG A 18 16.84 -5.62 -6.92
N LEU A 19 16.88 -6.37 -5.80
CA LEU A 19 18.10 -6.56 -5.02
C LEU A 19 19.18 -7.30 -5.81
N LEU A 20 18.84 -8.42 -6.45
CA LEU A 20 19.77 -9.22 -7.26
C LEU A 20 20.39 -8.40 -8.41
N ARG A 21 19.56 -7.63 -9.12
CA ARG A 21 20.02 -6.74 -10.21
C ARG A 21 21.02 -5.67 -9.75
N ASN A 22 21.04 -5.35 -8.46
CA ASN A 22 21.89 -4.33 -7.87
C ASN A 22 22.98 -4.92 -6.96
N GLY A 23 23.37 -6.18 -7.19
CA GLY A 23 24.55 -6.79 -6.55
C GLY A 23 24.35 -7.26 -5.12
N HIS A 24 23.11 -7.33 -4.64
CA HIS A 24 22.79 -8.03 -3.38
C HIS A 24 22.56 -9.51 -3.66
N THR A 25 22.76 -10.35 -2.63
CA THR A 25 22.43 -11.78 -2.67
C THR A 25 21.14 -12.02 -1.91
N ALA A 26 20.38 -13.04 -2.31
CA ALA A 26 19.11 -13.36 -1.67
C ALA A 26 18.98 -14.85 -1.36
N VAL A 27 18.50 -15.18 -0.16
CA VAL A 27 17.96 -16.51 0.16
C VAL A 27 16.44 -16.39 0.11
N VAL A 28 15.75 -17.31 -0.55
CA VAL A 28 14.30 -17.19 -0.80
C VAL A 28 13.55 -18.44 -0.37
N PHE A 29 12.36 -18.24 0.21
CA PHE A 29 11.46 -19.31 0.61
C PHE A 29 9.99 -18.93 0.34
N ASP A 30 9.22 -19.88 -0.17
CA ASP A 30 7.76 -19.82 -0.30
C ASP A 30 7.16 -21.22 -0.12
N GLN A 31 5.88 -21.30 0.22
CA GLN A 31 5.15 -22.57 0.22
C GLN A 31 4.96 -23.13 -1.19
N ASP A 32 4.93 -22.26 -2.21
CA ASP A 32 4.93 -22.67 -3.62
C ASP A 32 6.37 -22.89 -4.13
N PRO A 33 6.80 -24.15 -4.34
CA PRO A 33 8.15 -24.45 -4.83
C PRO A 33 8.39 -23.88 -6.23
N LYS A 34 7.36 -23.61 -7.03
CA LYS A 34 7.52 -22.98 -8.35
C LYS A 34 7.97 -21.52 -8.22
N ALA A 35 7.46 -20.81 -7.22
CA ALA A 35 7.87 -19.43 -6.95
C ALA A 35 9.35 -19.36 -6.52
N VAL A 36 9.79 -20.31 -5.69
CA VAL A 36 11.21 -20.47 -5.32
C VAL A 36 12.07 -20.76 -6.55
N ALA A 37 11.69 -21.77 -7.34
CA ALA A 37 12.45 -22.17 -8.53
C ALA A 37 12.62 -21.04 -9.55
N ALA A 38 11.60 -20.19 -9.71
CA ALA A 38 11.67 -19.03 -10.61
C ALA A 38 12.77 -18.04 -10.18
N LEU A 39 12.88 -17.72 -8.89
CA LEU A 39 13.92 -16.80 -8.42
C LEU A 39 15.31 -17.44 -8.33
N VAL A 40 15.39 -18.76 -8.15
CA VAL A 40 16.66 -19.49 -8.25
C VAL A 40 17.25 -19.38 -9.66
N GLN A 41 16.42 -19.49 -10.70
CA GLN A 41 16.85 -19.25 -12.08
C GLN A 41 17.39 -17.83 -12.32
N GLU A 42 16.95 -16.87 -11.50
CA GLU A 42 17.39 -15.47 -11.53
C GLU A 42 18.59 -15.18 -10.60
N GLY A 43 19.14 -16.20 -9.92
CA GLY A 43 20.36 -16.10 -9.10
C GLY A 43 20.15 -16.05 -7.59
N ALA A 44 18.92 -16.24 -7.10
CA ALA A 44 18.67 -16.43 -5.66
C ALA A 44 19.10 -17.83 -5.18
N VAL A 45 19.33 -17.96 -3.88
CA VAL A 45 19.51 -19.25 -3.21
C VAL A 45 18.15 -19.71 -2.67
N GLY A 46 17.61 -20.81 -3.19
CA GLY A 46 16.34 -21.37 -2.71
C GLY A 46 16.51 -22.14 -1.40
N ALA A 47 15.49 -22.08 -0.54
CA ALA A 47 15.37 -22.91 0.65
C ALA A 47 14.11 -23.78 0.60
N ASP A 48 14.17 -24.96 1.22
CA ASP A 48 13.09 -25.96 1.20
C ASP A 48 12.20 -25.91 2.46
N SER A 49 12.67 -25.22 3.51
CA SER A 49 11.95 -25.00 4.76
C SER A 49 12.40 -23.69 5.42
N LEU A 50 11.69 -23.23 6.45
CA LEU A 50 12.11 -22.06 7.22
C LEU A 50 13.40 -22.31 8.00
N GLU A 51 13.62 -23.55 8.45
CA GLU A 51 14.85 -23.99 9.10
C GLU A 51 16.05 -23.93 8.14
N ASP A 52 15.88 -24.46 6.93
CA ASP A 52 16.90 -24.40 5.87
C ASP A 52 17.14 -22.95 5.41
N PHE A 53 16.09 -22.15 5.33
CA PHE A 53 16.16 -20.73 5.01
C PHE A 53 17.03 -19.97 6.02
N VAL A 54 16.78 -20.10 7.33
CA VAL A 54 17.58 -19.42 8.36
C VAL A 54 19.02 -19.95 8.40
N ALA A 55 19.23 -21.24 8.16
CA ALA A 55 20.57 -21.85 8.11
C ALA A 55 21.43 -21.32 6.96
N LYS A 56 20.82 -20.93 5.83
CA LYS A 56 21.50 -20.36 4.65
C LYS A 56 21.80 -18.86 4.76
N LEU A 57 21.28 -18.18 5.80
CA LEU A 57 21.53 -16.76 6.01
C LEU A 57 22.85 -16.49 6.75
N GLU A 58 23.58 -15.50 6.26
CA GLU A 58 24.79 -14.93 6.85
C GLU A 58 24.45 -14.14 8.12
N VAL A 59 25.25 -14.31 9.18
CA VAL A 59 25.11 -13.57 10.44
C VAL A 59 25.82 -12.21 10.39
N PRO A 60 25.25 -11.14 10.97
CA PRO A 60 23.90 -11.06 11.55
C PRO A 60 22.82 -11.13 10.47
N ARG A 61 21.85 -12.03 10.66
CA ARG A 61 20.86 -12.39 9.65
C ARG A 61 19.85 -11.29 9.47
N THR A 62 19.30 -11.19 8.26
CA THR A 62 18.14 -10.36 7.97
C THR A 62 17.12 -11.16 7.18
N ALA A 63 15.96 -11.42 7.77
CA ALA A 63 14.84 -12.07 7.10
C ALA A 63 13.69 -11.09 6.89
N TRP A 64 13.25 -10.93 5.65
CA TRP A 64 12.11 -10.13 5.25
C TRP A 64 10.90 -11.03 4.99
N VAL A 65 9.81 -10.79 5.70
CA VAL A 65 8.52 -11.48 5.54
C VAL A 65 7.59 -10.60 4.71
N MET A 66 7.10 -11.15 3.60
CA MET A 66 6.20 -10.49 2.65
C MET A 66 4.93 -11.35 2.45
N LEU A 67 4.17 -11.52 3.53
CA LEU A 67 3.00 -12.39 3.60
C LEU A 67 1.72 -11.58 3.90
N PRO A 68 0.52 -12.19 3.72
CA PRO A 68 -0.72 -11.57 4.16
C PRO A 68 -0.71 -11.25 5.65
N ALA A 69 -1.34 -10.12 6.02
CA ALA A 69 -1.48 -9.70 7.41
C ALA A 69 -2.27 -10.73 8.24
N GLY A 70 -2.06 -10.69 9.57
CA GLY A 70 -2.67 -11.63 10.52
C GLY A 70 -1.84 -12.91 10.70
N ASP A 71 -2.54 -14.03 10.90
CA ASP A 71 -1.94 -15.32 11.28
C ASP A 71 -0.79 -15.79 10.40
N PRO A 72 -0.83 -15.67 9.04
CA PRO A 72 0.28 -16.12 8.19
C PRO A 72 1.60 -15.41 8.54
N THR A 73 1.54 -14.11 8.76
CA THR A 73 2.71 -13.31 9.15
C THR A 73 3.10 -13.59 10.60
N GLU A 74 2.13 -13.67 11.52
CA GLU A 74 2.39 -13.94 12.94
C GLU A 74 3.15 -15.26 13.15
N VAL A 75 2.63 -16.36 12.60
CA VAL A 75 3.22 -17.70 12.74
C VAL A 75 4.62 -17.73 12.13
N THR A 76 4.80 -17.11 10.97
CA THR A 76 6.10 -17.09 10.27
C THR A 76 7.14 -16.29 11.03
N VAL A 77 6.82 -15.07 11.48
CA VAL A 77 7.73 -14.22 12.26
C VAL A 77 8.16 -14.94 13.54
N MET A 78 7.21 -15.51 14.29
CA MET A 78 7.52 -16.21 15.54
C MET A 78 8.35 -17.48 15.32
N LYS A 79 8.11 -18.21 14.23
CA LYS A 79 8.93 -19.38 13.87
C LYS A 79 10.35 -18.98 13.49
N ILE A 80 10.54 -17.96 12.65
CA ILE A 80 11.87 -17.45 12.29
C ILE A 80 12.60 -16.94 13.55
N ALA A 81 11.90 -16.22 14.44
CA ALA A 81 12.46 -15.72 15.69
C ALA A 81 12.92 -16.86 16.63
N GLY A 82 12.33 -18.06 16.54
CA GLY A 82 12.78 -19.24 17.28
C GLY A 82 14.06 -19.89 16.72
N LEU A 83 14.46 -19.53 15.50
CA LEU A 83 15.59 -20.10 14.77
C LEU A 83 16.78 -19.13 14.67
N MET A 84 16.55 -17.84 14.94
CA MET A 84 17.55 -16.78 14.88
C MET A 84 18.29 -16.57 16.21
N GLN A 85 19.40 -15.84 16.15
CA GLN A 85 20.24 -15.53 17.32
C GLN A 85 20.20 -14.02 17.64
N PRO A 86 20.59 -13.59 18.85
CA PRO A 86 20.67 -12.17 19.19
C PRO A 86 21.43 -11.35 18.15
N ASP A 87 20.96 -10.13 17.92
CA ASP A 87 21.38 -9.18 16.89
C ASP A 87 20.95 -9.50 15.45
N ASP A 88 20.26 -10.62 15.18
CA ASP A 88 19.57 -10.84 13.90
C ASP A 88 18.33 -9.91 13.75
N VAL A 89 17.91 -9.65 12.51
CA VAL A 89 16.76 -8.79 12.17
C VAL A 89 15.66 -9.57 11.46
N ILE A 90 14.43 -9.32 11.87
CA ILE A 90 13.22 -9.72 11.14
C ILE A 90 12.49 -8.46 10.66
N ILE A 91 12.31 -8.36 9.35
CA ILE A 91 11.55 -7.31 8.69
C ILE A 91 10.16 -7.85 8.36
N ASP A 92 9.10 -7.14 8.73
CA ASP A 92 7.78 -7.31 8.15
C ASP A 92 7.54 -6.19 7.14
N GLY A 93 7.48 -6.51 5.86
CA GLY A 93 7.15 -5.52 4.82
C GLY A 93 5.77 -5.70 4.21
N GLY A 94 4.93 -6.53 4.83
CA GLY A 94 3.55 -6.73 4.43
C GLY A 94 2.66 -5.51 4.72
N ASN A 95 1.36 -5.77 4.80
CA ASN A 95 0.37 -4.75 5.19
C ASN A 95 -0.14 -5.05 6.60
N SER A 96 0.76 -5.25 7.56
CA SER A 96 0.43 -5.51 8.96
C SER A 96 -0.15 -4.26 9.64
N PHE A 97 -0.98 -4.48 10.65
CA PHE A 97 -1.49 -3.38 11.47
C PHE A 97 -0.43 -2.98 12.50
N TYR A 98 -0.14 -1.69 12.62
CA TYR A 98 0.99 -1.18 13.41
C TYR A 98 1.00 -1.60 14.89
N LYS A 99 -0.17 -1.88 15.48
CA LYS A 99 -0.25 -2.37 16.87
C LYS A 99 0.29 -3.79 17.03
N ASP A 100 0.19 -4.62 15.97
CA ASP A 100 0.82 -5.94 15.95
C ASP A 100 2.34 -5.83 15.89
N ASP A 101 2.86 -4.85 15.15
CA ASP A 101 4.30 -4.60 15.05
C ASP A 101 4.90 -4.20 16.39
N ILE A 102 4.22 -3.32 17.14
CA ILE A 102 4.62 -2.93 18.50
C ILE A 102 4.67 -4.16 19.42
N ARG A 103 3.66 -5.02 19.37
CA ARG A 103 3.61 -6.26 20.17
C ARG A 103 4.71 -7.23 19.77
N ARG A 104 4.92 -7.47 18.47
CA ARG A 104 5.96 -8.37 17.95
C ARG A 104 7.35 -7.86 18.33
N ALA A 105 7.61 -6.57 18.17
CA ALA A 105 8.87 -5.96 18.56
C ALA A 105 9.19 -6.21 20.03
N ALA A 106 8.23 -6.00 20.95
CA ALA A 106 8.44 -6.27 22.38
C ALA A 106 8.83 -7.73 22.66
N VAL A 107 8.16 -8.71 22.01
CA VAL A 107 8.47 -10.14 22.16
C VAL A 107 9.84 -10.52 21.58
N LEU A 108 10.25 -9.89 20.48
CA LEU A 108 11.53 -10.15 19.83
C LEU A 108 12.69 -9.47 20.58
N ASP A 109 12.45 -8.29 21.15
CA ASP A 109 13.41 -7.55 21.97
C ASP A 109 13.84 -8.38 23.22
N GLU A 110 12.91 -9.13 23.83
CA GLU A 110 13.23 -10.06 24.95
C GLU A 110 14.24 -11.16 24.55
N LYS A 111 14.34 -11.46 23.25
CA LYS A 111 15.29 -12.44 22.69
C LYS A 111 16.56 -11.78 22.15
N GLY A 112 16.68 -10.46 22.25
CA GLY A 112 17.76 -9.69 21.64
C GLY A 112 17.68 -9.64 20.11
N LEU A 113 16.52 -9.88 19.52
CA LEU A 113 16.27 -9.78 18.07
C LEU A 113 15.72 -8.39 17.74
N HIS A 114 16.09 -7.87 16.57
CA HIS A 114 15.55 -6.60 16.08
C HIS A 114 14.33 -6.85 15.19
N TYR A 115 13.23 -6.19 15.49
CA TYR A 115 12.06 -6.15 14.62
C TYR A 115 11.98 -4.82 13.86
N VAL A 116 11.70 -4.89 12.56
CA VAL A 116 11.57 -3.72 11.69
C VAL A 116 10.31 -3.85 10.85
N ASP A 117 9.42 -2.87 10.91
CA ASP A 117 8.22 -2.78 10.06
C ASP A 117 8.50 -1.85 8.87
N VAL A 118 8.17 -2.29 7.65
CA VAL A 118 8.44 -1.55 6.41
C VAL A 118 7.18 -1.42 5.57
N GLY A 119 6.49 -0.30 5.76
CA GLY A 119 5.42 0.10 4.86
C GLY A 119 5.97 0.38 3.46
N THR A 120 5.56 -0.42 2.48
CA THR A 120 6.07 -0.32 1.10
C THR A 120 4.99 0.16 0.13
N SER A 121 5.26 1.20 -0.67
CA SER A 121 4.37 1.76 -1.69
C SER A 121 5.04 1.81 -3.08
N GLY A 122 4.24 1.82 -4.14
CA GLY A 122 4.68 1.78 -5.56
C GLY A 122 4.19 0.54 -6.33
N GLY A 123 3.80 -0.52 -5.61
CA GLY A 123 3.23 -1.72 -6.20
C GLY A 123 4.13 -2.36 -7.27
N VAL A 124 3.52 -2.84 -8.35
CA VAL A 124 4.24 -3.55 -9.43
C VAL A 124 5.31 -2.71 -10.12
N TRP A 125 5.13 -1.38 -10.12
CA TRP A 125 6.05 -0.44 -10.76
C TRP A 125 7.36 -0.27 -9.99
N GLY A 126 7.41 -0.68 -8.73
CA GLY A 126 8.60 -0.49 -7.89
C GLY A 126 9.79 -1.38 -8.30
N LEU A 127 9.58 -2.44 -9.09
CA LEU A 127 10.70 -3.19 -9.67
C LEU A 127 11.59 -2.27 -10.53
N GLU A 128 10.96 -1.44 -11.35
CA GLU A 128 11.64 -0.52 -12.26
C GLU A 128 11.94 0.80 -11.57
N ARG A 129 10.93 1.42 -10.95
CA ARG A 129 10.98 2.79 -10.42
C ARG A 129 11.48 2.91 -8.98
N GLY A 130 11.62 1.78 -8.27
CA GLY A 130 11.88 1.76 -6.84
C GLY A 130 10.61 1.93 -6.00
N TYR A 131 10.71 1.58 -4.71
CA TYR A 131 9.60 1.58 -3.77
C TYR A 131 9.73 2.72 -2.76
N CYS A 132 8.62 3.45 -2.52
CA CYS A 132 8.56 4.35 -1.38
C CYS A 132 8.48 3.52 -0.10
N MET A 133 9.40 3.72 0.85
CA MET A 133 9.48 2.92 2.07
C MET A 133 9.42 3.75 3.34
N MET A 134 8.52 3.37 4.24
CA MET A 134 8.31 3.97 5.55
C MET A 134 8.70 2.93 6.59
N ILE A 135 9.78 3.19 7.33
CA ILE A 135 10.47 2.18 8.14
C ILE A 135 10.31 2.50 9.63
N GLY A 136 9.78 1.57 10.41
CA GLY A 136 9.74 1.60 11.87
C GLY A 136 10.72 0.58 12.46
N GLY A 137 11.30 0.89 13.62
CA GLY A 137 12.16 -0.03 14.36
C GLY A 137 13.35 0.63 15.02
N HIS A 138 14.20 -0.18 15.68
CA HIS A 138 15.43 0.30 16.34
C HIS A 138 16.40 0.92 15.34
N LYS A 139 16.88 2.13 15.65
CA LYS A 139 17.72 2.92 14.73
C LYS A 139 18.96 2.16 14.25
N ALA A 140 19.64 1.43 15.15
CA ALA A 140 20.84 0.67 14.79
C ALA A 140 20.58 -0.41 13.74
N ALA A 141 19.45 -1.12 13.83
CA ALA A 141 19.03 -2.09 12.83
C ALA A 141 18.69 -1.42 11.50
N VAL A 142 17.94 -0.31 11.54
CA VAL A 142 17.57 0.45 10.34
C VAL A 142 18.79 1.03 9.63
N ASP A 143 19.75 1.60 10.38
CA ASP A 143 20.99 2.13 9.82
C ASP A 143 21.85 1.01 9.18
N ARG A 144 21.92 -0.18 9.80
CA ARG A 144 22.61 -1.33 9.23
C ARG A 144 21.99 -1.79 7.92
N LEU A 145 20.67 -1.67 7.80
CA LEU A 145 19.90 -2.05 6.60
C LEU A 145 19.81 -0.96 5.54
N ASP A 146 20.42 0.21 5.76
CA ASP A 146 20.39 1.32 4.81
C ASP A 146 20.79 0.93 3.37
N PRO A 147 21.81 0.07 3.11
CA PRO A 147 22.13 -0.36 1.75
C PRO A 147 21.00 -1.15 1.08
N ILE A 148 20.20 -1.91 1.83
CA ILE A 148 19.03 -2.62 1.29
C ILE A 148 17.94 -1.61 0.92
N PHE A 149 17.64 -0.67 1.81
CA PHE A 149 16.61 0.34 1.57
C PHE A 149 17.01 1.30 0.45
N SER A 150 18.26 1.77 0.41
CA SER A 150 18.73 2.64 -0.67
C SER A 150 18.62 1.97 -2.05
N THR A 151 18.88 0.67 -2.15
CA THR A 151 18.75 -0.08 -3.41
C THR A 151 17.28 -0.26 -3.83
N LEU A 152 16.41 -0.52 -2.85
CA LEU A 152 14.99 -0.71 -3.12
C LEU A 152 14.27 0.60 -3.42
N ALA A 153 14.73 1.72 -2.88
CA ALA A 153 14.12 3.02 -3.09
C ALA A 153 14.32 3.56 -4.52
N PRO A 154 13.57 4.60 -4.93
CA PRO A 154 13.73 5.26 -6.22
C PRO A 154 15.05 6.00 -6.39
N GLY A 155 15.68 6.43 -5.29
CA GLY A 155 16.73 7.45 -5.34
C GLY A 155 16.12 8.83 -5.58
N LEU A 156 16.93 9.78 -6.03
CA LEU A 156 16.45 11.15 -6.30
C LEU A 156 15.41 11.22 -7.44
N GLY A 157 15.47 10.27 -8.38
CA GLY A 157 14.62 10.25 -9.56
C GLY A 157 14.67 11.57 -10.35
N ASP A 158 13.56 11.89 -11.01
CA ASP A 158 13.40 13.11 -11.80
C ASP A 158 12.58 14.19 -11.07
N VAL A 159 12.30 13.99 -9.78
CA VAL A 159 11.51 14.94 -8.98
C VAL A 159 12.41 16.10 -8.55
N PRO A 160 12.05 17.37 -8.84
CA PRO A 160 12.84 18.51 -8.40
C PRO A 160 12.97 18.54 -6.87
N ARG A 161 14.19 18.80 -6.40
CA ARG A 161 14.45 18.94 -4.96
C ARG A 161 13.58 20.04 -4.38
N THR A 162 12.95 19.76 -3.24
CA THR A 162 12.11 20.74 -2.55
C THR A 162 12.96 21.90 -2.03
N PRO A 163 12.64 23.17 -2.40
CA PRO A 163 13.34 24.33 -1.87
C PRO A 163 13.29 24.38 -0.33
N GLY A 164 14.41 24.75 0.31
CA GLY A 164 14.50 24.88 1.77
C GLY A 164 14.73 23.58 2.55
N ARG A 165 14.99 22.45 1.86
CA ARG A 165 15.20 21.13 2.50
C ARG A 165 16.66 20.85 2.91
N ALA A 166 17.61 21.70 2.51
CA ALA A 166 19.02 21.50 2.80
C ALA A 166 19.30 21.30 4.30
N GLY A 167 20.19 20.36 4.63
CA GLY A 167 20.58 20.05 6.01
C GLY A 167 19.65 19.08 6.76
N ARG A 168 18.61 18.54 6.12
CA ARG A 168 17.74 17.48 6.67
C ARG A 168 18.24 16.09 6.23
N ASP A 169 17.67 15.03 6.80
CA ASP A 169 17.94 13.65 6.38
C ASP A 169 17.69 13.49 4.88
N ALA A 170 18.74 13.07 4.16
CA ALA A 170 18.75 12.91 2.71
C ALA A 170 17.91 11.72 2.26
N ARG A 171 17.73 10.68 3.09
CA ARG A 171 17.03 9.43 2.71
C ARG A 171 15.60 9.69 2.22
N ALA A 172 14.94 10.66 2.82
CA ALA A 172 13.60 11.09 2.43
C ALA A 172 13.55 11.67 1.00
N GLU A 173 14.60 12.34 0.51
CA GLU A 173 14.70 12.76 -0.90
C GLU A 173 14.99 11.58 -1.84
N HIS A 174 15.46 10.45 -1.29
CA HIS A 174 15.70 9.21 -2.04
C HIS A 174 14.50 8.25 -2.00
N GLY A 175 13.39 8.65 -1.37
CA GLY A 175 12.13 7.90 -1.33
C GLY A 175 12.01 6.89 -0.18
N TYR A 176 12.81 7.00 0.88
CA TYR A 176 12.61 6.19 2.09
C TYR A 176 12.91 6.95 3.38
N ILE A 177 12.25 6.59 4.48
CA ILE A 177 12.44 7.23 5.79
C ILE A 177 12.52 6.22 6.91
N HIS A 178 13.33 6.52 7.93
CA HIS A 178 13.12 5.98 9.27
C HIS A 178 12.04 6.83 9.96
N ALA A 179 10.81 6.33 9.95
CA ALA A 179 9.63 7.03 10.45
C ALA A 179 9.59 7.11 11.98
N GLY A 180 10.25 6.18 12.68
CA GLY A 180 10.27 6.16 14.14
C GLY A 180 10.52 4.76 14.72
N PRO A 181 10.13 4.52 15.99
CA PRO A 181 10.23 3.19 16.60
C PRO A 181 9.29 2.18 15.93
N SER A 182 9.30 0.93 16.39
CA SER A 182 8.47 -0.14 15.84
C SER A 182 6.99 0.25 15.76
N GLY A 183 6.36 -0.06 14.64
CA GLY A 183 5.00 0.33 14.23
C GLY A 183 4.94 1.66 13.45
N ALA A 184 5.94 2.54 13.54
CA ALA A 184 5.87 3.84 12.88
C ALA A 184 5.86 3.73 11.35
N GLY A 185 6.54 2.76 10.77
CA GLY A 185 6.59 2.55 9.32
C GLY A 185 5.23 2.14 8.76
N HIS A 186 4.64 1.09 9.34
CA HIS A 186 3.29 0.64 8.97
C HIS A 186 2.20 1.68 9.31
N PHE A 187 2.35 2.46 10.40
CA PHE A 187 1.43 3.55 10.69
C PHE A 187 1.44 4.62 9.59
N VAL A 188 2.61 5.09 9.17
CA VAL A 188 2.71 6.10 8.10
C VAL A 188 2.17 5.54 6.78
N LYS A 189 2.46 4.27 6.46
CA LYS A 189 1.92 3.60 5.26
C LYS A 189 0.39 3.42 5.31
N MET A 190 -0.16 3.15 6.49
CA MET A 190 -1.60 3.08 6.69
C MET A 190 -2.26 4.41 6.34
N ILE A 191 -1.73 5.53 6.87
CA ILE A 191 -2.23 6.88 6.56
C ILE A 191 -2.05 7.21 5.07
N HIS A 192 -0.92 6.82 4.45
CA HIS A 192 -0.73 6.94 3.00
C HIS A 192 -1.88 6.30 2.22
N ASN A 193 -2.28 5.06 2.54
CA ASN A 193 -3.41 4.38 1.89
C ASN A 193 -4.75 5.08 2.17
N GLY A 194 -4.94 5.61 3.38
CA GLY A 194 -6.10 6.44 3.70
C GLY A 194 -6.21 7.67 2.81
N ILE A 195 -5.10 8.41 2.63
CA ILE A 195 -5.02 9.56 1.73
C ILE A 195 -5.27 9.14 0.28
N GLU A 196 -4.68 8.03 -0.17
CA GLU A 196 -4.91 7.47 -1.51
C GLU A 196 -6.41 7.26 -1.79
N TYR A 197 -7.17 6.72 -0.82
CA TYR A 197 -8.61 6.53 -0.96
C TYR A 197 -9.33 7.86 -1.19
N GLY A 198 -8.99 8.90 -0.42
CA GLY A 198 -9.57 10.24 -0.57
C GLY A 198 -9.28 10.85 -1.95
N LEU A 199 -8.03 10.74 -2.42
CA LEU A 199 -7.62 11.25 -3.74
C LEU A 199 -8.35 10.55 -4.88
N MET A 200 -8.43 9.21 -4.83
CA MET A 200 -9.16 8.43 -5.83
C MET A 200 -10.65 8.80 -5.84
N GLN A 201 -11.27 8.93 -4.67
CA GLN A 201 -12.68 9.28 -4.57
C GLN A 201 -12.97 10.68 -5.12
N ALA A 202 -12.10 11.66 -4.85
CA ALA A 202 -12.25 13.01 -5.38
C ALA A 202 -12.23 13.03 -6.92
N TYR A 203 -11.34 12.26 -7.56
CA TYR A 203 -11.39 12.09 -9.00
C TYR A 203 -12.65 11.37 -9.45
N ALA A 204 -13.00 10.24 -8.83
CA ALA A 204 -14.16 9.45 -9.22
C ALA A 204 -15.45 10.29 -9.23
N GLU A 205 -15.71 11.05 -8.16
CA GLU A 205 -16.89 11.93 -8.08
C GLU A 205 -16.83 13.06 -9.11
N GLY A 206 -15.67 13.70 -9.29
CA GLY A 206 -15.52 14.76 -10.29
C GLY A 206 -15.77 14.27 -11.72
N PHE A 207 -15.21 13.12 -12.07
CA PHE A 207 -15.39 12.49 -13.38
C PHE A 207 -16.83 11.98 -13.58
N ASP A 208 -17.49 11.49 -12.53
CA ASP A 208 -18.90 11.09 -12.58
C ASP A 208 -19.81 12.30 -12.83
N ILE A 209 -19.55 13.45 -12.20
CA ILE A 209 -20.25 14.71 -12.47
C ILE A 209 -20.05 15.14 -13.94
N LEU A 210 -18.82 15.06 -14.46
CA LEU A 210 -18.54 15.39 -15.87
C LEU A 210 -19.31 14.46 -16.82
N LYS A 211 -19.34 13.15 -16.55
CA LYS A 211 -20.08 12.19 -17.38
C LYS A 211 -21.58 12.47 -17.40
N HIS A 212 -22.13 12.95 -16.28
CA HIS A 212 -23.54 13.29 -16.14
C HIS A 212 -23.91 14.71 -16.60
N ALA A 213 -22.96 15.48 -17.16
CA ALA A 213 -23.22 16.85 -17.63
C ALA A 213 -24.23 16.95 -18.78
N ASN A 214 -24.60 15.83 -19.41
CA ASN A 214 -25.66 15.74 -20.43
C ASN A 214 -27.02 15.23 -19.87
N SER A 215 -27.23 15.27 -18.55
CA SER A 215 -28.45 14.74 -17.92
C SER A 215 -29.74 15.37 -18.45
N THR A 216 -30.78 14.56 -18.64
CA THR A 216 -32.12 15.01 -19.05
C THR A 216 -32.84 15.85 -18.01
N GLU A 217 -32.38 15.82 -16.76
CA GLU A 217 -32.87 16.67 -15.68
C GLU A 217 -32.44 18.14 -15.83
N LEU A 218 -31.45 18.41 -16.68
CA LEU A 218 -30.96 19.76 -16.97
C LEU A 218 -31.71 20.38 -18.16
N PRO A 219 -31.86 21.71 -18.20
CA PRO A 219 -32.28 22.42 -19.40
C PRO A 219 -31.37 22.08 -20.58
N GLU A 220 -31.94 21.89 -21.77
CA GLU A 220 -31.20 21.46 -22.98
C GLU A 220 -29.98 22.36 -23.27
N ALA A 221 -30.13 23.68 -23.10
CA ALA A 221 -29.05 24.66 -23.31
C ALA A 221 -27.88 24.57 -22.29
N GLN A 222 -28.01 23.74 -21.25
CA GLN A 222 -26.99 23.52 -20.21
C GLN A 222 -26.40 22.11 -20.25
N ARG A 223 -26.73 21.31 -21.28
CA ARG A 223 -26.24 19.95 -21.44
C ARG A 223 -24.95 19.93 -22.24
N PHE A 224 -23.95 19.22 -21.75
CA PHE A 224 -22.64 19.10 -22.39
C PHE A 224 -22.31 17.63 -22.67
N ASP A 225 -22.05 17.32 -23.93
CA ASP A 225 -21.43 16.06 -24.33
C ASP A 225 -19.90 16.24 -24.29
N LEU A 226 -19.27 15.70 -23.26
CA LEU A 226 -17.87 15.95 -22.94
C LEU A 226 -17.02 14.72 -23.27
N ASN A 227 -15.88 14.93 -23.94
CA ASN A 227 -14.86 13.89 -24.08
C ASN A 227 -14.09 13.77 -22.76
N ILE A 228 -14.38 12.71 -22.01
CA ILE A 228 -13.88 12.55 -20.65
C ILE A 228 -12.40 12.13 -20.67
N GLY A 229 -12.00 11.35 -21.68
CA GLY A 229 -10.60 10.97 -21.89
C GLY A 229 -9.70 12.18 -22.18
N ASP A 230 -10.13 13.08 -23.06
CA ASP A 230 -9.39 14.30 -23.39
C ASP A 230 -9.31 15.25 -22.17
N ILE A 231 -10.36 15.33 -21.36
CA ILE A 231 -10.34 16.11 -20.10
C ILE A 231 -9.31 15.54 -19.12
N ALA A 232 -9.27 14.21 -18.96
CA ALA A 232 -8.24 13.58 -18.13
C ALA A 232 -6.84 13.89 -18.66
N GLU A 233 -6.63 13.81 -19.98
CA GLU A 233 -5.33 14.03 -20.61
C GLU A 233 -4.86 15.50 -20.54
N VAL A 234 -5.76 16.47 -20.74
CA VAL A 234 -5.40 17.88 -20.67
C VAL A 234 -5.02 18.31 -19.25
N TRP A 235 -5.66 17.74 -18.21
CA TRP A 235 -5.34 18.05 -16.82
C TRP A 235 -3.95 17.55 -16.38
N ARG A 236 -3.31 16.66 -17.13
CA ARG A 236 -1.96 16.19 -16.81
C ARG A 236 -0.88 17.25 -17.02
N ARG A 237 -1.18 18.34 -17.74
CA ARG A 237 -0.19 19.35 -18.14
C ARG A 237 -0.60 20.74 -17.67
N GLY A 238 0.10 21.24 -16.66
CA GLY A 238 -0.05 22.61 -16.15
C GLY A 238 -1.27 22.86 -15.25
N SER A 239 -2.11 21.84 -15.01
CA SER A 239 -3.19 21.95 -14.04
C SER A 239 -2.68 21.75 -12.60
N VAL A 240 -3.47 22.23 -11.62
CA VAL A 240 -3.18 22.06 -10.19
C VAL A 240 -3.39 20.61 -9.74
N VAL A 241 -4.18 19.84 -10.48
CA VAL A 241 -4.56 18.47 -10.11
C VAL A 241 -3.72 17.41 -10.86
N SER A 242 -2.61 17.79 -11.48
CA SER A 242 -1.71 16.78 -12.07
C SER A 242 -1.16 15.85 -10.99
N SER A 243 -1.37 14.54 -11.12
CA SER A 243 -0.86 13.54 -10.18
C SER A 243 -0.74 12.15 -10.84
N TRP A 244 -0.04 11.23 -10.18
CA TRP A 244 0.08 9.85 -10.67
C TRP A 244 -1.27 9.13 -10.80
N LEU A 245 -2.21 9.39 -9.89
CA LEU A 245 -3.55 8.81 -9.99
C LEU A 245 -4.30 9.34 -11.22
N LEU A 246 -4.11 10.62 -11.57
CA LEU A 246 -4.67 11.17 -12.81
C LEU A 246 -4.02 10.55 -14.06
N ASP A 247 -2.71 10.29 -14.05
CA ASP A 247 -2.04 9.59 -15.15
C ASP A 247 -2.65 8.19 -15.37
N LEU A 248 -2.98 7.47 -14.29
CA LEU A 248 -3.65 6.17 -14.35
C LEU A 248 -5.09 6.31 -14.86
N THR A 249 -5.83 7.33 -14.42
CA THR A 249 -7.19 7.62 -14.92
C THR A 249 -7.18 7.91 -16.42
N ALA A 250 -6.29 8.77 -16.90
CA ALA A 250 -6.16 9.08 -18.32
C ALA A 250 -5.78 7.82 -19.14
N THR A 251 -4.87 6.99 -18.63
CA THR A 251 -4.49 5.72 -19.27
C THR A 251 -5.69 4.78 -19.40
N ALA A 252 -6.49 4.65 -18.33
CA ALA A 252 -7.69 3.80 -18.35
C ALA A 252 -8.73 4.30 -19.36
N LEU A 253 -9.04 5.59 -19.34
CA LEU A 253 -10.03 6.21 -20.24
C LEU A 253 -9.59 6.22 -21.71
N ALA A 254 -8.28 6.28 -21.98
CA ALA A 254 -7.76 6.15 -23.34
C ALA A 254 -7.93 4.72 -23.91
N GLY A 255 -7.95 3.71 -23.04
CA GLY A 255 -8.21 2.32 -23.43
C GLY A 255 -9.69 2.00 -23.55
N ASP A 256 -10.52 2.56 -22.66
CA ASP A 256 -11.96 2.37 -22.61
C ASP A 256 -12.62 3.59 -21.93
N GLU A 257 -13.24 4.46 -22.73
CA GLU A 257 -13.88 5.70 -22.23
C GLU A 257 -15.10 5.42 -21.35
N ASN A 258 -15.78 4.28 -21.53
CA ASN A 258 -16.97 3.94 -20.75
C ASN A 258 -16.66 3.06 -19.54
N LEU A 259 -15.43 2.53 -19.44
CA LEU A 259 -14.99 1.66 -18.36
C LEU A 259 -15.86 0.38 -18.25
N ASP A 260 -16.36 -0.12 -19.38
CA ASP A 260 -17.29 -1.25 -19.48
C ASP A 260 -16.69 -2.56 -18.94
N ALA A 261 -15.35 -2.66 -18.91
CA ALA A 261 -14.65 -3.81 -18.32
C ALA A 261 -14.76 -3.87 -16.77
N PHE A 262 -15.26 -2.83 -16.11
CA PHE A 262 -15.30 -2.72 -14.65
C PHE A 262 -16.74 -2.77 -14.12
N SER A 263 -16.98 -3.58 -13.08
CA SER A 263 -18.33 -3.77 -12.50
C SER A 263 -18.79 -2.67 -11.54
N GLY A 264 -17.91 -1.74 -11.15
CA GLY A 264 -18.17 -0.76 -10.08
C GLY A 264 -18.10 -1.32 -8.65
N HIS A 265 -17.80 -2.62 -8.47
CA HIS A 265 -17.56 -3.19 -7.14
C HIS A 265 -16.12 -2.88 -6.67
N VAL A 266 -15.97 -2.04 -5.63
CA VAL A 266 -14.66 -1.57 -5.17
C VAL A 266 -14.33 -2.19 -3.81
N ALA A 267 -13.33 -3.06 -3.77
CA ALA A 267 -12.82 -3.68 -2.55
C ALA A 267 -12.01 -2.69 -1.67
N ASP A 268 -11.78 -3.08 -0.42
CA ASP A 268 -10.86 -2.40 0.49
C ASP A 268 -10.00 -3.44 1.22
N SER A 269 -8.72 -3.11 1.46
CA SER A 269 -7.71 -4.07 1.96
C SER A 269 -7.40 -3.96 3.46
N GLY A 270 -8.05 -3.03 4.19
CA GLY A 270 -7.92 -2.87 5.63
C GLY A 270 -7.35 -1.51 6.06
N GLU A 271 -6.31 -0.98 5.40
CA GLU A 271 -5.60 0.22 5.85
C GLU A 271 -6.47 1.48 5.86
N GLY A 272 -7.43 1.58 4.92
CA GLY A 272 -8.43 2.65 4.93
C GLY A 272 -9.33 2.59 6.17
N ARG A 273 -9.68 1.39 6.66
CA ARG A 273 -10.43 1.22 7.91
C ARG A 273 -9.58 1.61 9.11
N TRP A 274 -8.34 1.13 9.16
CA TRP A 274 -7.43 1.43 10.26
C TRP A 274 -7.08 2.92 10.36
N THR A 275 -7.00 3.61 9.23
CA THR A 275 -6.86 5.08 9.20
C THR A 275 -8.02 5.76 9.94
N LEU A 276 -9.26 5.35 9.70
CA LEU A 276 -10.40 5.93 10.42
C LEU A 276 -10.42 5.57 11.90
N ASN A 277 -10.03 4.33 12.24
CA ASN A 277 -9.89 3.93 13.63
C ASN A 277 -8.87 4.82 14.36
N ALA A 278 -7.71 5.07 13.75
CA ALA A 278 -6.70 5.97 14.30
C ALA A 278 -7.24 7.40 14.45
N ALA A 279 -7.91 7.93 13.42
CA ALA A 279 -8.52 9.26 13.50
C ALA A 279 -9.56 9.38 14.63
N ILE A 280 -10.34 8.32 14.88
CA ILE A 280 -11.30 8.28 16.00
C ILE A 280 -10.56 8.23 17.34
N GLU A 281 -9.56 7.37 17.48
CA GLU A 281 -8.74 7.25 18.70
C GLU A 281 -8.03 8.57 19.05
N GLU A 282 -7.61 9.33 18.03
CA GLU A 282 -6.94 10.63 18.15
C GLU A 282 -7.89 11.83 18.20
N ALA A 283 -9.20 11.60 18.05
CA ALA A 283 -10.22 12.64 17.93
C ALA A 283 -9.95 13.68 16.80
N VAL A 284 -9.42 13.20 15.66
CA VAL A 284 -9.13 14.01 14.46
C VAL A 284 -10.26 13.91 13.44
N PRO A 285 -10.85 15.04 12.97
CA PRO A 285 -11.85 15.02 11.92
C PRO A 285 -11.29 14.48 10.59
N ALA A 286 -11.91 13.43 10.04
CA ALA A 286 -11.47 12.75 8.82
C ALA A 286 -12.58 12.63 7.75
N HIS A 287 -13.38 13.69 7.54
CA HIS A 287 -14.59 13.64 6.71
C HIS A 287 -14.40 13.05 5.30
N VAL A 288 -13.38 13.54 4.57
CA VAL A 288 -13.09 13.10 3.20
C VAL A 288 -12.67 11.62 3.17
N LEU A 289 -11.78 11.22 4.08
CA LEU A 289 -11.27 9.84 4.13
C LEU A 289 -12.39 8.87 4.54
N SER A 290 -13.27 9.29 5.46
CA SER A 290 -14.44 8.52 5.88
C SER A 290 -15.42 8.31 4.73
N ALA A 291 -15.76 9.39 4.02
CA ALA A 291 -16.67 9.32 2.87
C ALA A 291 -16.11 8.43 1.76
N ALA A 292 -14.82 8.54 1.45
CA ALA A 292 -14.15 7.69 0.46
C ALA A 292 -14.20 6.21 0.82
N LEU A 293 -14.02 5.86 2.09
CA LEU A 293 -14.17 4.47 2.53
C LEU A 293 -15.63 3.99 2.44
N TYR A 294 -16.59 4.83 2.83
CA TYR A 294 -18.01 4.48 2.79
C TYR A 294 -18.54 4.34 1.36
N ALA A 295 -18.03 5.11 0.40
CA ALA A 295 -18.33 4.94 -1.02
C ALA A 295 -18.00 3.51 -1.48
N ARG A 296 -16.84 2.97 -1.06
CA ARG A 296 -16.47 1.57 -1.33
C ARG A 296 -17.42 0.57 -0.67
N PHE A 297 -17.91 0.84 0.54
CA PHE A 297 -18.89 -0.04 1.19
C PHE A 297 -20.24 -0.01 0.48
N ARG A 298 -20.66 1.18 0.04
CA ARG A 298 -21.91 1.39 -0.69
C ARG A 298 -21.88 0.71 -2.05
N SER A 299 -20.75 0.75 -2.77
CA SER A 299 -20.60 0.16 -4.11
C SER A 299 -20.80 -1.36 -4.17
N ARG A 300 -20.80 -2.05 -3.02
CA ARG A 300 -20.96 -3.52 -2.92
C ARG A 300 -22.39 -3.94 -2.64
N GLN A 301 -23.32 -2.99 -2.57
CA GLN A 301 -24.69 -3.22 -2.15
C GLN A 301 -25.65 -2.68 -3.22
N SER A 302 -26.62 -3.50 -3.62
CA SER A 302 -27.73 -3.03 -4.47
C SER A 302 -28.65 -2.09 -3.69
N ALA A 303 -29.09 -2.50 -2.50
CA ALA A 303 -29.85 -1.68 -1.55
C ALA A 303 -29.38 -1.97 -0.12
N THR A 304 -29.29 -0.93 0.73
CA THR A 304 -28.95 -1.10 2.15
C THR A 304 -30.21 -1.26 2.99
N TYR A 305 -30.03 -1.75 4.22
CA TYR A 305 -31.10 -1.70 5.23
C TYR A 305 -31.52 -0.26 5.54
N ALA A 306 -30.57 0.69 5.55
CA ALA A 306 -30.86 2.10 5.78
C ALA A 306 -31.77 2.68 4.69
N ASP A 307 -31.53 2.36 3.41
CA ASP A 307 -32.37 2.80 2.28
C ASP A 307 -33.81 2.28 2.45
N LYS A 308 -33.95 0.99 2.79
CA LYS A 308 -35.27 0.38 3.05
C LYS A 308 -35.99 1.03 4.23
N LEU A 309 -35.26 1.37 5.29
CA LEU A 309 -35.82 2.04 6.46
C LEU A 309 -36.26 3.48 6.12
N LEU A 310 -35.50 4.20 5.29
CA LEU A 310 -35.89 5.52 4.77
C LEU A 310 -37.21 5.44 3.99
N SER A 311 -37.35 4.48 3.08
CA SER A 311 -38.60 4.24 2.36
C SER A 311 -39.76 3.88 3.29
N ALA A 312 -39.52 3.00 4.27
CA ALA A 312 -40.53 2.63 5.27
C ALA A 312 -41.01 3.84 6.08
N MET A 313 -40.09 4.71 6.52
CA MET A 313 -40.44 5.95 7.23
C MET A 313 -41.25 6.89 6.34
N ARG A 314 -40.81 7.14 5.09
CA ARG A 314 -41.54 7.98 4.11
C ARG A 314 -42.95 7.47 3.82
N LYS A 315 -43.12 6.16 3.74
CA LYS A 315 -44.45 5.55 3.63
C LYS A 315 -45.28 5.76 4.90
N GLY A 316 -44.66 5.54 6.07
CA GLY A 316 -45.32 5.61 7.37
C GLY A 316 -45.85 6.99 7.72
N PHE A 317 -45.04 8.06 7.54
CA PHE A 317 -45.48 9.41 7.90
C PHE A 317 -46.18 10.16 6.75
N GLY A 318 -45.79 9.91 5.50
CA GLY A 318 -46.19 10.73 4.35
C GLY A 318 -46.99 9.99 3.28
N GLY A 319 -47.25 8.69 3.44
CA GLY A 319 -47.97 7.89 2.46
C GLY A 319 -47.24 7.71 1.12
N HIS A 320 -45.95 8.06 1.05
CA HIS A 320 -45.16 7.93 -0.18
C HIS A 320 -45.08 6.46 -0.64
N GLN A 321 -45.34 6.22 -1.93
CA GLN A 321 -45.13 4.92 -2.55
C GLN A 321 -43.77 4.91 -3.25
N GLU A 322 -43.06 3.78 -3.16
CA GLU A 322 -41.84 3.58 -3.94
C GLU A 322 -42.19 3.35 -5.42
N PRO A 323 -41.36 3.84 -6.35
CA PRO A 323 -41.40 3.37 -7.73
C PRO A 323 -41.20 1.85 -7.76
N LYS A 324 -41.99 1.15 -8.58
CA LYS A 324 -41.81 -0.29 -8.81
C LYS A 324 -40.64 -0.56 -9.75
#